data_AF-M1D6T6-F1
#
_entry.id   AF-M1D6T6-F1
#
_cell.length_a   1.000
_cell.length_b   1.000
_cell.length_c   1.000
_cell.angle_alpha   90.00
_cell.angle_beta   90.00
_cell.angle_gamma   90.00
#
_symmetry.space_group_name_H-M   'P 1'
#
loop_
_entity.id
_entity.type
_entity.pdbx_description
1 polymer ?
#
loop_
_entity_poly.entity_id
_entity_poly.type
_entity_poly.pdbx_seq_one_letter_code
_entity_poly.pdbx_strand_id
1 'polypeptide(L)'
;MNARLWWRFPNLEELGLNVKVVPEFPLFPIAEVHSHLHFLTLEFSLTELFDSVGWERYCVFPSNLRHLDLATCFLTEEMVLNIARLKKLESLQLSMGFASMRYCWDVTDVEFAALKYLGLFFMQIEEWKASEESFPVLEKLVISGWPGFKEIKEIPPSFADILTLRRIELFDCMESLGVSAMNIKREIEENTGCDSLQVVIEK
;
A
#
# COMPACT_ATOMS: atom_id res chain seq x y z
N MET A 1 14.57 -11.21 -15.96
CA MET A 1 13.37 -11.96 -16.38
C MET A 1 13.33 -11.99 -17.90
N ASN A 2 13.16 -13.17 -18.51
CA ASN A 2 13.18 -13.31 -19.97
C ASN A 2 11.79 -12.99 -20.55
N ALA A 3 11.70 -12.03 -21.47
CA ALA A 3 10.45 -11.65 -22.16
C ALA A 3 9.66 -12.85 -22.72
N ARG A 4 10.35 -13.92 -23.13
CA ARG A 4 9.74 -15.13 -23.68
C ARG A 4 8.91 -15.94 -22.67
N LEU A 5 9.06 -15.69 -21.36
CA LEU A 5 8.26 -16.37 -20.33
C LEU A 5 6.78 -16.00 -20.42
N TRP A 6 6.49 -14.75 -20.74
CA TRP A 6 5.14 -14.20 -20.78
C TRP A 6 4.29 -14.79 -21.91
N TRP A 7 4.91 -15.10 -23.06
CA TRP A 7 4.21 -15.73 -24.18
C TRP A 7 3.73 -17.16 -23.91
N ARG A 8 4.20 -17.79 -22.82
CA ARG A 8 3.70 -19.11 -22.42
C ARG A 8 2.38 -19.03 -21.66
N PHE A 9 1.99 -17.85 -21.18
CA PHE A 9 0.84 -17.66 -20.30
C PHE A 9 0.00 -16.43 -20.72
N PRO A 10 -0.67 -16.46 -21.88
CA PRO A 10 -1.38 -15.30 -22.43
C PRO A 10 -2.64 -14.88 -21.63
N ASN A 11 -3.18 -15.78 -20.81
CA ASN A 11 -4.37 -15.56 -19.98
C ASN A 11 -4.01 -15.52 -18.48
N LEU A 12 -2.78 -15.13 -18.15
CA LEU A 12 -2.36 -15.06 -16.76
C LEU A 12 -3.09 -13.92 -16.05
N GLU A 13 -3.87 -14.29 -15.05
CA GLU A 13 -4.74 -13.39 -14.29
C GLU A 13 -4.12 -12.98 -12.94
N GLU A 14 -3.39 -13.91 -12.33
CA GLU A 14 -2.71 -13.74 -11.05
C GLU A 14 -1.24 -14.14 -11.19
N LEU A 15 -0.36 -13.38 -10.55
CA LEU A 15 1.06 -13.68 -10.56
C LEU A 15 1.71 -13.38 -9.20
N GLY A 16 2.49 -14.33 -8.70
CA GLY A 16 3.43 -14.11 -7.60
C GLY A 16 4.87 -14.21 -8.08
N LEU A 17 5.71 -13.23 -7.74
CA LEU A 17 7.15 -13.26 -8.02
C LEU A 17 7.95 -13.00 -6.75
N ASN A 18 8.95 -13.85 -6.52
CA ASN A 18 10.00 -13.59 -5.55
C ASN A 18 11.21 -13.00 -6.30
N VAL A 19 11.45 -11.71 -6.09
CA VAL A 19 12.50 -10.91 -6.73
C VAL A 19 13.75 -10.98 -5.85
N LYS A 20 14.66 -11.88 -6.22
CA LYS A 20 15.90 -12.13 -5.46
C LYS A 20 17.03 -11.15 -5.75
N VAL A 21 16.98 -10.50 -6.91
CA VAL A 21 18.01 -9.61 -7.41
C VAL A 21 17.37 -8.31 -7.86
N VAL A 22 18.06 -7.19 -7.61
CA VAL A 22 17.63 -5.85 -8.01
C VAL A 22 17.35 -5.83 -9.52
N PRO A 23 16.16 -5.37 -9.97
CA PRO A 23 15.87 -5.33 -11.39
C PRO A 23 16.76 -4.28 -12.09
N GLU A 24 17.50 -4.70 -13.11
CA GLU A 24 18.28 -3.81 -13.99
C GLU A 24 17.50 -3.39 -15.25
N PHE A 25 16.31 -3.96 -15.44
CA PHE A 25 15.40 -3.73 -16.55
C PHE A 25 13.95 -3.85 -16.05
N PRO A 26 12.96 -3.25 -16.75
CA PRO A 26 11.57 -3.31 -16.33
C PRO A 26 11.11 -4.74 -16.06
N LEU A 27 10.50 -4.97 -14.89
CA LEU A 27 9.97 -6.29 -14.52
C LEU A 27 8.88 -6.75 -15.50
N PHE A 28 8.11 -5.83 -16.06
CA PHE A 28 7.00 -6.13 -16.96
C PHE A 28 7.19 -5.42 -18.32
N PRO A 29 8.08 -5.93 -19.18
CA PRO A 29 8.44 -5.24 -20.42
C PRO A 29 7.43 -5.39 -21.57
N ILE A 30 6.32 -6.13 -21.40
CA ILE A 30 5.42 -6.51 -22.50
C ILE A 30 3.97 -6.11 -22.21
N ALA A 31 3.41 -5.29 -23.09
CA ALA A 31 2.03 -4.81 -23.02
C ALA A 31 0.95 -5.91 -22.97
N GLU A 32 1.26 -7.12 -23.48
CA GLU A 32 0.35 -8.27 -23.58
C GLU A 32 0.10 -8.94 -22.22
N VAL A 33 1.03 -8.84 -21.27
CA VAL A 33 0.81 -9.24 -19.87
C VAL A 33 -0.22 -8.32 -19.21
N HIS A 34 -0.45 -7.14 -19.79
CA HIS A 34 -1.21 -6.09 -19.14
C HIS A 34 -2.71 -6.18 -19.34
N SER A 35 -3.25 -7.05 -20.21
CA SER A 35 -4.70 -7.09 -20.45
C SER A 35 -5.47 -7.86 -19.37
N HIS A 36 -4.97 -9.04 -18.97
CA HIS A 36 -5.69 -9.97 -18.10
C HIS A 36 -5.17 -10.00 -16.65
N LEU A 37 -3.92 -9.60 -16.42
CA LEU A 37 -3.34 -9.62 -15.09
C LEU A 37 -4.02 -8.57 -14.20
N HIS A 38 -4.70 -9.04 -13.16
CA HIS A 38 -5.44 -8.21 -12.23
C HIS A 38 -4.93 -8.37 -10.79
N PHE A 39 -4.17 -9.42 -10.49
CA PHE A 39 -3.56 -9.65 -9.18
C PHE A 39 -2.05 -9.84 -9.32
N LEU A 40 -1.27 -9.10 -8.53
CA LEU A 40 0.19 -9.22 -8.51
C LEU A 40 0.71 -9.22 -7.08
N THR A 41 1.50 -10.23 -6.74
CA THR A 41 2.33 -10.26 -5.53
C THR A 41 3.79 -10.17 -5.91
N LEU A 42 4.51 -9.22 -5.32
CA LEU A 42 5.96 -9.12 -5.39
C LEU A 42 6.55 -9.21 -3.99
N GLU A 43 7.51 -10.10 -3.82
CA GLU A 43 8.32 -10.20 -2.61
C GLU A 43 9.78 -9.96 -2.98
N PHE A 44 10.43 -8.98 -2.33
CA PHE A 44 11.81 -8.64 -2.64
C PHE A 44 12.79 -9.20 -1.60
N SER A 45 13.95 -9.66 -2.03
CA SER A 45 15.00 -10.10 -1.10
C SER A 45 15.75 -8.89 -0.51
N LEU A 46 15.67 -8.73 0.80
CA LEU A 46 16.20 -7.57 1.54
C LEU A 46 17.72 -7.41 1.42
N THR A 47 18.46 -8.49 1.17
CA THR A 47 19.93 -8.49 1.19
C THR A 47 20.58 -7.65 0.10
N GLU A 48 19.91 -7.37 -1.02
CA GLU A 48 20.53 -6.66 -2.17
C GLU A 48 19.95 -5.25 -2.41
N LEU A 49 18.80 -4.92 -1.81
CA LEU A 49 18.11 -3.64 -2.05
C LEU A 49 18.65 -2.47 -1.21
N PHE A 50 19.31 -2.73 -0.08
CA PHE A 50 19.86 -1.66 0.77
C PHE A 50 20.98 -0.86 0.09
N ASP A 51 21.71 -1.48 -0.84
CA ASP A 51 22.90 -0.88 -1.48
C ASP A 51 22.61 -0.29 -2.87
N SER A 52 21.39 -0.46 -3.39
CA SER A 52 21.06 -0.12 -4.78
C SER A 52 20.02 0.99 -4.86
N VAL A 53 20.37 2.10 -5.52
CA VAL A 53 19.48 3.26 -5.75
C VAL A 53 18.97 3.26 -7.19
N GLY A 54 17.68 3.56 -7.39
CA GLY A 54 17.11 3.81 -8.72
C GLY A 54 16.54 2.57 -9.43
N TRP A 55 16.41 1.45 -8.75
CA TRP A 55 15.77 0.25 -9.31
C TRP A 55 14.24 0.37 -9.34
N GLU A 56 13.68 1.29 -8.57
CA GLU A 56 12.24 1.55 -8.44
C GLU A 56 11.65 2.03 -9.78
N ARG A 57 12.48 2.65 -10.63
CA ARG A 57 12.20 3.02 -12.02
C ARG A 57 11.76 1.83 -12.87
N TYR A 58 12.28 0.65 -12.53
CA TYR A 58 12.01 -0.59 -13.27
C TYR A 58 10.79 -1.34 -12.73
N CYS A 59 10.17 -0.86 -11.64
CA CYS A 59 8.91 -1.36 -11.12
C CYS A 59 7.73 -0.70 -11.84
N VAL A 60 7.65 -0.93 -13.14
CA VAL A 60 6.53 -0.50 -13.98
C VAL A 60 5.45 -1.57 -13.93
N PHE A 61 4.38 -1.30 -13.19
CA PHE A 61 3.29 -2.25 -13.00
C PHE A 61 2.33 -2.31 -14.20
N PRO A 62 1.74 -3.48 -14.50
CA PRO A 62 0.65 -3.61 -15.47
C PRO A 62 -0.56 -2.75 -15.09
N SER A 63 -1.12 -2.01 -16.06
CA SER A 63 -2.15 -0.99 -15.79
C SER A 63 -3.54 -1.54 -15.42
N ASN A 64 -3.82 -2.82 -15.67
CA ASN A 64 -5.10 -3.46 -15.33
C ASN A 64 -5.13 -4.10 -13.93
N LEU A 65 -4.07 -3.93 -13.13
CA LEU A 65 -4.05 -4.44 -11.77
C LEU A 65 -5.19 -3.85 -10.94
N ARG A 66 -5.90 -4.75 -10.26
CA ARG A 66 -6.92 -4.47 -9.26
C ARG A 66 -6.41 -4.78 -7.85
N HIS A 67 -5.45 -5.69 -7.73
CA HIS A 67 -4.84 -6.09 -6.48
C HIS A 67 -3.31 -6.09 -6.62
N LEU A 68 -2.64 -5.44 -5.67
CA LEU A 68 -1.18 -5.39 -5.60
C LEU A 68 -0.73 -5.65 -4.17
N ASP A 69 0.08 -6.68 -4.01
CA ASP A 69 0.71 -7.04 -2.74
C ASP A 69 2.22 -6.89 -2.89
N LEU A 70 2.81 -5.99 -2.13
CA LEU A 70 4.26 -5.78 -2.09
C LEU A 70 4.77 -6.17 -0.71
N ALA A 71 5.60 -7.19 -0.66
CA ALA A 71 6.33 -7.60 0.52
C ALA A 71 7.79 -7.15 0.40
N THR A 72 8.38 -6.78 1.54
CA THR A 72 9.83 -6.52 1.69
C THR A 72 10.36 -5.46 0.73
N CYS A 73 9.55 -4.45 0.41
CA CYS A 73 9.88 -3.36 -0.53
C CYS A 73 10.18 -2.02 0.17
N PHE A 74 10.99 -1.18 -0.46
CA PHE A 74 11.15 0.23 -0.07
C PHE A 74 10.10 1.10 -0.74
N LEU A 75 9.32 1.85 0.05
CA LEU A 75 8.35 2.82 -0.47
C LEU A 75 9.04 4.16 -0.80
N THR A 76 9.90 4.17 -1.81
CA THR A 76 10.41 5.46 -2.30
C THR A 76 9.29 6.28 -2.94
N GLU A 77 9.49 7.59 -3.07
CA GLU A 77 8.56 8.48 -3.76
C GLU A 77 8.23 7.96 -5.17
N GLU A 78 9.22 7.46 -5.91
CA GLU A 78 9.03 6.89 -7.24
C GLU A 78 8.17 5.63 -7.23
N MET A 79 8.35 4.74 -6.24
CA MET A 79 7.50 3.56 -6.07
C MET A 79 6.05 3.95 -5.78
N VAL A 80 5.83 4.91 -4.87
CA VAL A 80 4.50 5.43 -4.53
C VAL A 80 3.80 6.00 -5.77
N LEU A 81 4.51 6.82 -6.57
CA LEU A 81 3.96 7.36 -7.81
C LEU A 81 3.66 6.28 -8.85
N ASN A 82 4.48 5.23 -8.94
CA ASN A 82 4.23 4.10 -9.84
C ASN A 82 2.97 3.32 -9.45
N ILE A 83 2.70 3.16 -8.15
CA ILE A 83 1.47 2.53 -7.65
C ILE A 83 0.26 3.44 -7.90
N ALA A 84 0.35 4.74 -7.58
CA ALA A 84 -0.76 5.69 -7.73
C ALA A 84 -1.21 5.89 -9.19
N ARG A 85 -0.34 5.59 -10.17
CA ARG A 85 -0.70 5.56 -11.60
C ARG A 85 -1.67 4.43 -11.97
N LEU A 86 -1.82 3.42 -11.11
CA LEU A 86 -2.74 2.30 -11.32
C LEU A 86 -4.19 2.71 -11.04
N LYS A 87 -4.83 3.33 -12.03
CA LYS A 87 -6.21 3.88 -11.91
C LYS A 87 -7.31 2.83 -11.69
N LYS A 88 -6.99 1.53 -11.75
CA LYS A 88 -7.91 0.41 -11.49
C LYS A 88 -7.58 -0.35 -10.20
N LEU A 89 -6.57 0.09 -9.46
CA LEU A 89 -6.12 -0.61 -8.26
C LEU A 89 -7.15 -0.43 -7.14
N GLU A 90 -7.78 -1.52 -6.74
CA GLU A 90 -8.81 -1.57 -5.69
C GLU A 90 -8.24 -2.01 -4.34
N SER A 91 -7.16 -2.77 -4.34
CA SER A 91 -6.52 -3.30 -3.13
C SER A 91 -5.01 -3.16 -3.20
N LEU A 92 -4.44 -2.57 -2.15
CA LEU A 92 -3.00 -2.45 -1.96
C LEU A 92 -2.63 -3.05 -0.61
N GLN A 93 -1.71 -4.02 -0.61
CA GLN A 93 -1.08 -4.54 0.59
C GLN A 93 0.41 -4.26 0.56
N LEU A 94 0.90 -3.66 1.63
CA LEU A 94 2.31 -3.36 1.83
C LEU A 94 2.73 -4.10 3.09
N SER A 95 3.72 -4.98 2.96
CA SER A 95 4.17 -5.85 4.04
C SER A 95 5.67 -5.75 4.23
N MET A 96 6.14 -5.72 5.49
CA MET A 96 7.57 -5.76 5.82
C MET A 96 8.35 -4.65 5.08
N GLY A 97 7.75 -3.48 4.90
CA GLY A 97 8.40 -2.34 4.26
C GLY A 97 9.45 -1.76 5.19
N PHE A 98 10.72 -1.99 4.86
CA PHE A 98 11.83 -1.37 5.56
C PHE A 98 12.02 0.01 4.97
N ALA A 99 12.11 1.00 5.83
CA ALA A 99 12.53 2.32 5.44
C ALA A 99 13.61 2.79 6.40
N SER A 100 14.30 3.88 6.06
CA SER A 100 15.28 4.47 6.96
C SER A 100 14.62 4.78 8.32
N MET A 101 15.41 4.92 9.39
CA MET A 101 14.93 5.09 10.78
C MET A 101 13.98 6.29 11.05
N ARG A 102 13.56 7.03 10.01
CA ARG A 102 12.68 8.21 10.05
C ARG A 102 11.84 8.40 8.77
N TYR A 103 11.34 7.32 8.19
CA TYR A 103 10.57 7.44 6.96
C TYR A 103 9.20 8.07 7.20
N CYS A 104 8.91 9.11 6.42
CA CYS A 104 7.59 9.72 6.30
C CYS A 104 6.95 9.20 5.02
N TRP A 105 5.79 8.56 5.15
CA TRP A 105 4.96 8.23 4.01
C TRP A 105 4.04 9.43 3.73
N ASP A 106 4.48 10.31 2.83
CA ASP A 106 3.72 11.49 2.44
C ASP A 106 3.04 11.26 1.09
N VAL A 107 1.71 11.16 1.13
CA VAL A 107 0.86 11.01 -0.06
C VAL A 107 -0.12 12.18 -0.17
N THR A 108 0.15 13.31 0.47
CA THR A 108 -0.74 14.47 0.52
C THR A 108 -1.13 14.95 -0.90
N ASP A 109 -0.18 14.96 -1.82
CA ASP A 109 -0.38 15.37 -3.23
C ASP A 109 -0.51 14.15 -4.19
N VAL A 110 -0.82 12.97 -3.66
CA VAL A 110 -0.89 11.71 -4.43
C VAL A 110 -2.26 11.06 -4.27
N GLU A 111 -2.96 10.86 -5.39
CA GLU A 111 -4.31 10.27 -5.43
C GLU A 111 -4.30 8.79 -5.85
N PHE A 112 -4.86 7.94 -4.99
CA PHE A 112 -5.16 6.53 -5.27
C PHE A 112 -6.64 6.35 -5.66
N ALA A 113 -6.97 6.76 -6.89
CA ALA A 113 -8.33 7.00 -7.39
C ALA A 113 -9.36 5.87 -7.19
N ALA A 114 -8.94 4.60 -7.22
CA ALA A 114 -9.84 3.44 -7.16
C ALA A 114 -9.65 2.59 -5.89
N LEU A 115 -8.78 3.00 -4.98
CA LEU A 115 -8.33 2.16 -3.87
C LEU A 115 -9.40 2.06 -2.79
N LYS A 116 -9.92 0.84 -2.60
CA LYS A 116 -10.95 0.50 -1.60
C LYS A 116 -10.36 -0.16 -0.36
N TYR A 117 -9.24 -0.86 -0.53
CA TYR A 117 -8.56 -1.56 0.56
C TYR A 117 -7.09 -1.14 0.63
N LEU A 118 -6.67 -0.74 1.83
CA LEU A 118 -5.27 -0.48 2.15
C LEU A 118 -4.85 -1.32 3.37
N GLY A 119 -3.86 -2.19 3.17
CA GLY A 119 -3.25 -2.98 4.24
C GLY A 119 -1.79 -2.61 4.45
N LEU A 120 -1.44 -2.22 5.67
CA LEU A 120 -0.08 -1.88 6.09
C LEU A 120 0.36 -2.88 7.16
N PHE A 121 1.19 -3.85 6.79
CA PHE A 121 1.62 -4.93 7.68
C PHE A 121 3.10 -4.79 8.01
N PHE A 122 3.42 -4.63 9.29
CA PHE A 122 4.80 -4.60 9.77
C PHE A 122 5.64 -3.51 9.06
N MET A 123 5.02 -2.35 8.84
CA MET A 123 5.61 -1.23 8.10
C MET A 123 6.40 -0.31 9.04
N GLN A 124 7.63 0.03 8.66
CA GLN A 124 8.47 0.94 9.44
C GLN A 124 8.26 2.40 9.00
N ILE A 125 7.08 2.96 9.28
CA ILE A 125 6.66 4.33 8.93
C ILE A 125 6.57 5.15 10.22
N GLU A 126 7.34 6.24 10.35
CA GLU A 126 7.33 7.09 11.54
C GLU A 126 6.23 8.16 11.47
N GLU A 127 5.97 8.69 10.28
CA GLU A 127 4.94 9.69 10.02
C GLU A 127 4.18 9.29 8.75
N TRP A 128 2.85 9.40 8.79
CA TRP A 128 1.98 9.21 7.63
C TRP A 128 1.18 10.48 7.40
N LYS A 129 1.29 11.03 6.18
CA LYS A 129 0.58 12.23 5.74
C LYS A 129 -0.28 11.91 4.52
N ALA A 130 -1.52 12.36 4.54
CA ALA A 130 -2.47 12.22 3.45
C ALA A 130 -3.48 13.39 3.49
N SER A 131 -3.99 13.77 2.33
CA SER A 131 -5.14 14.65 2.20
C SER A 131 -6.43 13.84 2.06
N GLU A 132 -7.56 14.51 2.16
CA GLU A 132 -8.89 13.98 1.86
C GLU A 132 -9.01 13.47 0.41
N GLU A 133 -8.19 14.02 -0.49
CA GLU A 133 -8.13 13.62 -1.90
C GLU A 133 -7.21 12.41 -2.13
N SER A 134 -6.35 12.02 -1.17
CA SER A 134 -5.39 10.93 -1.36
C SER A 134 -6.08 9.57 -1.57
N PHE A 135 -7.19 9.32 -0.86
CA PHE A 135 -7.87 8.02 -0.82
C PHE A 135 -9.39 8.16 -0.97
N PRO A 136 -9.90 8.68 -2.09
CA PRO A 136 -11.27 9.21 -2.21
C PRO A 136 -12.38 8.14 -2.11
N VAL A 137 -12.04 6.87 -2.30
CA VAL A 137 -12.99 5.74 -2.30
C VAL A 137 -12.59 4.61 -1.36
N LEU A 138 -11.72 4.90 -0.37
CA LEU A 138 -11.25 3.89 0.58
C LEU A 138 -12.41 3.39 1.45
N GLU A 139 -12.56 2.07 1.54
CA GLU A 139 -13.61 1.41 2.31
C GLU A 139 -13.06 0.76 3.58
N LYS A 140 -11.84 0.22 3.51
CA LYS A 140 -11.20 -0.53 4.59
C LYS A 140 -9.70 -0.20 4.72
N LEU A 141 -9.30 0.13 5.94
CA LEU A 141 -7.91 0.26 6.36
C LEU A 141 -7.55 -0.86 7.35
N VAL A 142 -6.44 -1.53 7.10
CA VAL A 142 -5.84 -2.49 8.03
C VAL A 142 -4.41 -2.08 8.35
N ILE A 143 -4.08 -2.00 9.63
CA ILE A 143 -2.71 -1.79 10.08
C ILE A 143 -2.34 -2.90 11.06
N SER A 144 -1.22 -3.57 10.80
CA SER A 144 -0.63 -4.53 11.72
C SER A 144 0.73 -4.02 12.17
N GLY A 145 0.89 -3.82 13.47
CA GLY A 145 2.15 -3.46 14.11
C GLY A 145 3.08 -4.66 14.25
N TRP A 146 4.31 -4.41 14.72
CA TRP A 146 5.23 -5.44 15.18
C TRP A 146 5.89 -4.99 16.49
N PRO A 147 5.75 -5.75 17.58
CA PRO A 147 6.35 -5.42 18.88
C PRO A 147 7.85 -5.13 18.78
N GLY A 148 8.26 -3.89 19.04
CA GLY A 148 9.67 -3.47 19.06
C GLY A 148 10.15 -2.75 17.79
N PHE A 149 9.31 -2.53 16.79
CA PHE A 149 9.60 -1.63 15.67
C PHE A 149 9.01 -0.23 15.91
N LYS A 150 9.58 0.78 15.21
CA LYS A 150 8.93 2.09 15.11
C LYS A 150 7.74 1.95 14.17
N GLU A 151 6.55 2.08 14.72
CA GLU A 151 5.28 1.96 14.02
C GLU A 151 4.66 3.32 13.70
N ILE A 152 3.68 3.29 12.80
CA ILE A 152 2.76 4.40 12.55
C ILE A 152 2.10 4.78 13.88
N LYS A 153 2.26 6.04 14.30
CA LYS A 153 1.69 6.50 15.57
C LYS A 153 0.25 6.94 15.44
N GLU A 154 -0.11 7.48 14.28
CA GLU A 154 -1.38 8.14 14.01
C GLU A 154 -1.81 7.91 12.55
N ILE A 155 -3.10 7.75 12.34
CA ILE A 155 -3.74 7.78 11.02
C ILE A 155 -4.00 9.26 10.67
N PRO A 156 -3.77 9.69 9.41
CA PRO A 156 -4.05 11.07 9.00
C PRO A 156 -5.50 11.50 9.35
N PRO A 157 -5.71 12.66 9.98
CA PRO A 157 -7.05 13.13 10.35
C PRO A 157 -8.03 13.24 9.18
N SER A 158 -7.51 13.52 7.97
CA SER A 158 -8.27 13.57 6.70
C SER A 158 -9.06 12.28 6.39
N PHE A 159 -8.74 11.16 7.05
CA PHE A 159 -9.55 9.94 6.95
C PHE A 159 -10.98 10.11 7.48
N ALA A 160 -11.23 11.11 8.33
CA ALA A 160 -12.58 11.46 8.77
C ALA A 160 -13.45 12.05 7.65
N ASP A 161 -12.85 12.58 6.58
CA ASP A 161 -13.56 13.14 5.43
C ASP A 161 -13.85 12.10 4.33
N ILE A 162 -13.32 10.87 4.46
CA ILE A 162 -13.52 9.79 3.50
C ILE A 162 -14.87 9.12 3.74
N LEU A 163 -15.89 9.58 3.01
CA LEU A 163 -17.29 9.11 3.17
C LEU A 163 -17.51 7.62 2.92
N THR A 164 -16.61 6.97 2.18
CA THR A 164 -16.70 5.53 1.89
C THR A 164 -16.09 4.66 2.97
N LEU A 165 -15.33 5.23 3.91
CA LEU A 165 -14.58 4.49 4.91
C LEU A 165 -15.55 3.85 5.91
N ARG A 166 -15.53 2.52 5.98
CA ARG A 166 -16.46 1.72 6.80
C ARG A 166 -15.75 0.93 7.89
N ARG A 167 -14.46 0.67 7.72
CA ARG A 167 -13.73 -0.19 8.65
C ARG A 167 -12.26 0.20 8.81
N ILE A 168 -11.84 0.30 10.07
CA ILE A 168 -10.44 0.35 10.48
C ILE A 168 -10.17 -0.86 11.37
N GLU A 169 -9.15 -1.64 11.03
CA GLU A 169 -8.67 -2.76 11.83
C GLU A 169 -7.21 -2.54 12.23
N LEU A 170 -6.93 -2.63 13.52
CA LEU A 170 -5.59 -2.48 14.08
C LEU A 170 -5.22 -3.77 14.81
N PHE A 171 -4.07 -4.36 14.47
CA PHE A 171 -3.56 -5.59 15.07
C PHE A 171 -2.16 -5.34 15.64
N ASP A 172 -1.92 -5.69 16.90
CA ASP A 172 -0.61 -5.57 17.55
C ASP A 172 -0.01 -4.14 17.51
N CYS A 173 -0.86 -3.11 17.38
CA CYS A 173 -0.42 -1.71 17.23
C CYS A 173 -0.24 -0.98 18.57
N MET A 174 0.55 0.10 18.54
CA MET A 174 0.65 1.07 19.64
C MET A 174 -0.71 1.65 20.05
N GLU A 175 -0.85 1.97 21.34
CA GLU A 175 -2.09 2.56 21.89
C GLU A 175 -2.44 3.91 21.23
N SER A 176 -1.44 4.72 20.86
CA SER A 176 -1.64 6.00 20.17
C SER A 176 -2.40 5.83 18.86
N LEU A 177 -2.12 4.75 18.10
CA LEU A 177 -2.78 4.48 16.84
C LEU A 177 -4.25 4.09 17.06
N GLY A 178 -4.53 3.35 18.14
CA GLY A 178 -5.89 3.07 18.60
C GLY A 178 -6.66 4.33 18.97
N VAL A 179 -6.04 5.26 19.70
CA VAL A 179 -6.65 6.56 20.04
C VAL A 179 -6.92 7.37 18.77
N SER A 180 -5.98 7.39 17.82
CA SER A 180 -6.15 8.06 16.52
C SER A 180 -7.33 7.49 15.72
N ALA A 181 -7.46 6.17 15.61
CA ALA A 181 -8.61 5.54 14.94
C ALA A 181 -9.96 5.86 15.62
N MET A 182 -10.00 5.88 16.95
CA MET A 182 -11.21 6.26 17.70
C MET A 182 -11.55 7.74 17.55
N ASN A 183 -10.55 8.62 17.40
CA ASN A 183 -10.79 10.04 17.11
C ASN A 183 -11.41 10.23 15.72
N ILE A 184 -10.91 9.53 14.69
CA ILE A 184 -11.51 9.53 13.35
C ILE A 184 -12.96 9.06 13.40
N LYS A 185 -13.24 7.97 14.13
CA LYS A 185 -14.61 7.47 14.32
C LYS A 185 -15.53 8.56 14.91
N ARG A 186 -15.09 9.21 16.00
CA ARG A 186 -15.87 10.27 16.65
C ARG A 186 -16.11 11.46 15.71
N GLU A 187 -15.11 11.86 14.94
CA GLU A 187 -15.23 12.98 14.00
C GLU A 187 -16.23 12.67 12.87
N ILE A 188 -16.22 11.45 12.34
CA ILE A 188 -17.24 11.00 11.38
C ILE A 188 -18.65 11.04 12.00
N GLU A 189 -18.80 10.57 13.24
CA GLU A 189 -20.09 10.61 13.95
C GLU A 189 -20.58 12.04 14.19
N GLU A 190 -19.68 12.95 14.57
CA GLU A 190 -19.99 14.37 14.79
C GLU A 190 -20.36 15.09 13.49
N ASN A 191 -19.68 14.78 12.38
CA ASN A 191 -19.89 15.41 11.08
C ASN A 191 -21.12 14.87 10.33
N THR A 192 -21.40 13.57 10.45
CA THR A 192 -22.48 12.90 9.69
C THR A 192 -23.72 12.58 10.53
N GLY A 193 -23.60 12.58 11.86
CA GLY A 193 -24.65 12.13 12.78
C GLY A 193 -24.88 10.61 12.78
N CYS A 194 -23.97 9.82 12.19
CA CYS A 194 -24.10 8.37 12.04
C CYS A 194 -22.83 7.64 12.50
N ASP A 195 -23.00 6.61 13.34
CA ASP A 195 -21.95 5.62 13.63
C ASP A 195 -21.80 4.66 12.45
N SER A 196 -21.16 5.14 11.39
CA SER A 196 -20.93 4.40 10.14
C SER A 196 -19.58 3.67 10.10
N LEU A 197 -18.64 4.04 10.99
CA LEU A 197 -17.28 3.50 11.03
C LEU A 197 -17.13 2.43 12.11
N GLN A 198 -16.75 1.22 11.68
CA GLN A 198 -16.35 0.15 12.60
C GLN A 198 -14.85 0.23 12.86
N VAL A 199 -14.47 0.33 14.14
CA VAL A 199 -13.07 0.26 14.58
C VAL A 199 -12.87 -1.03 15.37
N VAL A 200 -11.93 -1.87 14.94
CA VAL A 200 -11.56 -3.12 15.62
C VAL A 200 -10.10 -3.01 16.03
N ILE A 201 -9.81 -3.26 17.31
CA ILE A 201 -8.46 -3.20 17.88
C ILE A 201 -8.17 -4.54 18.54
N GLU A 202 -7.18 -5.25 18.02
CA GLU A 202 -6.68 -6.53 18.53
C GLU A 202 -5.22 -6.37 18.94
N LYS A 203 -4.81 -7.11 19.98
CA LYS A 203 -3.55 -6.95 20.73
C LYS A 203 -2.80 -8.27 20.86
#